data_AF-A0A846T2E3-F1
#
_entry.id   AF-A0A846T2E3-F1
#
_cell.length_a   1.000
_cell.length_b   1.000
_cell.length_c   1.000
_cell.angle_alpha   90.00
_cell.angle_beta   90.00
_cell.angle_gamma   90.00
#
_symmetry.space_group_name_H-M   'P 1'
#
loop_
_entity.id
_entity.type
_entity.pdbx_description
1 polymer ?
#
loop_
_entity_poly.entity_id
_entity_poly.type
_entity_poly.pdbx_seq_one_letter_code
_entity_poly.pdbx_strand_id
1 'polypeptide(L)'
;ARLTDGRHRKPPTREKPRRLCITTAPINTFNYSQAFRTITYRLDIACTATQTHLSTTRHENTCTQDVHLCGNYWTPSTQQIWTDDARAESSGVSEIRCASPYGLATTTPSEKKPATKKRKQNPQSRQDLPRHTSAPGRKGIRREETATPAMREALYAGHLYPKTELALKRALTEAFEHARGPGSIPPRTPQKEAIRGLLAPYSALSIAGPCAAWSYTALAQAPDPDLYIIAATNLTELHSALGLRTYAMPFGEVRVDQRFAQDLSAKGTIPIVDTFHEQDPAIEVQLPWIQFVTRPNIKVLPLLLADDIDLKTLAVDIKETLAEHNKTAQLILSAEMTHHGPAYTFMPFNKPALPHIYANDKKALERLTALDLQGYLNICKQGPCSSDAIFPIELAFHLLKPKKITLEHYYTSADITGEEKNIAAYVSLLFY
;
A
#
# COMPACT_ATOMS: atom_id res chain seq x y z
N ALA A 1 25.04 -72.51 45.22
CA ALA A 1 24.18 -73.65 44.84
C ALA A 1 23.59 -73.33 43.47
N ARG A 2 23.79 -74.15 42.42
CA ARG A 2 22.90 -75.28 42.00
C ARG A 2 21.47 -74.78 41.69
N LEU A 3 20.83 -75.01 40.52
CA LEU A 3 21.08 -75.92 39.38
C LEU A 3 20.31 -75.45 38.09
N THR A 4 20.86 -75.78 36.90
CA THR A 4 20.32 -76.32 35.61
C THR A 4 18.79 -76.51 35.39
N ASP A 5 18.17 -76.79 34.21
CA ASP A 5 18.49 -77.11 32.78
C ASP A 5 17.28 -76.60 31.93
N GLY A 6 17.23 -76.42 30.59
CA GLY A 6 18.20 -76.54 29.49
C GLY A 6 17.53 -76.70 28.11
N ARG A 7 18.32 -77.18 27.13
CA ARG A 7 17.97 -77.89 25.87
C ARG A 7 17.08 -77.25 24.77
N HIS A 8 17.79 -76.66 23.80
CA HIS A 8 17.81 -77.03 22.36
C HIS A 8 16.53 -77.31 21.54
N ARG A 9 16.45 -76.65 20.35
CA ARG A 9 16.46 -77.31 19.02
C ARG A 9 16.98 -76.34 17.91
N LYS A 10 17.36 -76.89 16.75
CA LYS A 10 18.11 -76.23 15.64
C LYS A 10 17.17 -75.78 14.48
N PRO A 11 17.66 -75.03 13.46
CA PRO A 11 16.84 -74.11 12.64
C PRO A 11 16.28 -74.73 11.34
N PRO A 12 15.51 -73.94 10.55
CA PRO A 12 15.82 -73.86 9.11
C PRO A 12 15.68 -72.48 8.43
N THR A 13 16.44 -72.34 7.34
CA THR A 13 16.16 -71.61 6.07
C THR A 13 16.05 -70.08 5.99
N ARG A 14 16.74 -69.54 4.97
CA ARG A 14 16.76 -68.13 4.51
C ARG A 14 15.45 -67.71 3.85
N GLU A 15 15.02 -66.48 4.12
CA GLU A 15 14.34 -65.63 3.13
C GLU A 15 15.03 -64.27 2.98
N LYS A 16 14.85 -63.61 1.84
CA LYS A 16 15.57 -62.39 1.44
C LYS A 16 14.91 -61.14 2.05
N PRO A 17 15.67 -60.11 2.46
CA PRO A 17 15.08 -58.82 2.79
C PRO A 17 14.52 -58.17 1.52
N ARG A 18 13.20 -57.94 1.48
CA ARG A 18 12.57 -57.14 0.43
C ARG A 18 12.99 -55.68 0.61
N ARG A 19 13.62 -55.11 -0.42
CA ARG A 19 13.84 -53.66 -0.52
C ARG A 19 12.47 -52.97 -0.59
N LEU A 20 12.20 -52.04 0.31
CA LEU A 20 11.08 -51.14 0.16
C LEU A 20 11.51 -50.02 -0.80
N CYS A 21 11.19 -50.17 -2.08
CA CYS A 21 11.33 -49.08 -3.03
C CYS A 21 10.28 -48.01 -2.72
N ILE A 22 10.71 -46.89 -2.14
CA ILE A 22 9.90 -45.67 -2.11
C ILE A 22 10.01 -45.05 -3.50
N THR A 23 9.07 -45.40 -4.38
CA THR A 23 8.93 -44.74 -5.67
C THR A 23 8.37 -43.35 -5.48
N THR A 24 9.10 -42.35 -5.97
CA THR A 24 8.71 -40.94 -5.99
C THR A 24 7.40 -40.73 -6.74
N ALA A 25 6.37 -40.23 -6.06
CA ALA A 25 5.21 -39.60 -6.69
C ALA A 25 5.51 -38.09 -6.88
N PRO A 26 5.01 -37.45 -7.96
CA PRO A 26 5.37 -36.07 -8.27
C PRO A 26 4.82 -35.07 -7.26
N ILE A 27 5.57 -34.00 -7.05
CA ILE A 27 5.16 -32.82 -6.26
C ILE A 27 4.04 -32.13 -7.04
N ASN A 28 2.79 -32.26 -6.58
CA ASN A 28 1.72 -31.40 -7.04
C ASN A 28 1.97 -29.99 -6.50
N THR A 29 2.32 -29.07 -7.40
CA THR A 29 2.28 -27.63 -7.16
C THR A 29 0.83 -27.21 -6.91
N PHE A 30 0.46 -27.10 -5.63
CA PHE A 30 -0.88 -26.65 -5.26
C PHE A 30 -0.99 -25.14 -5.52
N ASN A 31 -1.87 -24.78 -6.44
CA ASN A 31 -2.03 -23.43 -6.94
C ASN A 31 -2.78 -22.57 -5.89
N TYR A 32 -2.13 -21.50 -5.42
CA TYR A 32 -2.60 -20.65 -4.32
C TYR A 32 -3.95 -19.97 -4.60
N SER A 33 -4.32 -19.81 -5.88
CA SER A 33 -5.62 -19.26 -6.33
C SER A 33 -6.88 -19.99 -5.82
N GLN A 34 -6.77 -21.20 -5.26
CA GLN A 34 -7.96 -21.95 -4.81
C GLN A 34 -8.62 -21.41 -3.53
N ALA A 35 -7.94 -20.56 -2.74
CA ALA A 35 -8.54 -19.92 -1.57
C ALA A 35 -9.57 -18.82 -1.94
N PHE A 36 -9.51 -18.28 -3.17
CA PHE A 36 -10.33 -17.14 -3.61
C PHE A 36 -11.13 -17.42 -4.90
N ARG A 37 -11.63 -18.65 -5.09
CA ARG A 37 -12.70 -18.89 -6.07
C ARG A 37 -14.06 -18.48 -5.52
N THR A 38 -14.38 -17.19 -5.66
CA THR A 38 -15.74 -16.68 -5.52
C THR A 38 -16.68 -17.46 -6.44
N ILE A 39 -17.62 -18.21 -5.86
CA ILE A 39 -18.64 -18.95 -6.62
C ILE A 39 -19.62 -17.93 -7.18
N THR A 40 -19.46 -17.58 -8.46
CA THR A 40 -20.48 -16.88 -9.23
C THR A 40 -21.68 -17.79 -9.43
N TYR A 41 -22.66 -17.69 -8.52
CA TYR A 41 -23.99 -18.23 -8.76
C TYR A 41 -24.61 -17.53 -9.98
N ARG A 42 -24.66 -18.23 -11.12
CA ARG A 42 -25.66 -17.92 -12.15
C ARG A 42 -27.03 -18.17 -11.56
N LEU A 43 -27.77 -17.10 -11.30
CA LEU A 43 -29.21 -17.14 -11.17
C LEU A 43 -29.81 -17.39 -12.56
N ASP A 44 -29.91 -18.66 -12.94
CA ASP A 44 -30.78 -19.07 -14.04
C ASP A 44 -32.24 -18.85 -13.59
N ILE A 45 -32.76 -17.64 -13.84
CA ILE A 45 -34.17 -17.33 -13.65
C ILE A 45 -34.96 -18.11 -14.72
N ALA A 46 -35.43 -19.29 -14.35
CA ALA A 46 -36.41 -20.05 -15.10
C ALA A 46 -37.75 -19.29 -15.14
N CYS A 47 -37.87 -18.35 -16.08
CA CYS A 47 -39.10 -17.60 -16.28
C CYS A 47 -40.15 -18.50 -16.93
N THR A 48 -41.11 -18.98 -16.15
CA THR A 48 -42.26 -19.76 -16.62
C THR A 48 -43.24 -18.88 -17.39
N ALA A 49 -42.93 -18.65 -18.67
CA ALA A 49 -43.82 -17.95 -19.59
C ALA A 49 -45.00 -18.84 -19.99
N THR A 50 -46.18 -18.59 -19.41
CA THR A 50 -47.45 -19.09 -19.92
C THR A 50 -47.75 -18.47 -21.28
N GLN A 51 -47.94 -19.31 -22.31
CA GLN A 51 -48.28 -18.85 -23.64
C GLN A 51 -49.72 -18.33 -23.71
N THR A 52 -49.89 -17.07 -24.10
CA THR A 52 -51.09 -16.58 -24.79
C THR A 52 -50.68 -15.75 -26.00
N HIS A 53 -51.33 -16.01 -27.13
CA HIS A 53 -51.02 -15.43 -28.45
C HIS A 53 -51.62 -14.03 -28.67
N LEU A 54 -51.19 -13.40 -29.78
CA LEU A 54 -51.68 -12.16 -30.42
C LEU A 54 -51.07 -10.84 -29.88
N SER A 55 -50.81 -9.81 -30.69
CA SER A 55 -50.49 -9.73 -32.14
C SER A 55 -49.98 -8.32 -32.49
N THR A 56 -49.22 -8.21 -33.60
CA THR A 56 -49.06 -7.03 -34.49
C THR A 56 -48.32 -5.74 -34.06
N THR A 57 -47.51 -5.30 -35.04
CA THR A 57 -47.18 -3.92 -35.49
C THR A 57 -46.00 -3.11 -34.92
N ARG A 58 -45.38 -2.36 -35.86
CA ARG A 58 -44.12 -1.58 -35.76
C ARG A 58 -44.31 -0.25 -35.03
N HIS A 59 -43.24 0.28 -34.43
CA HIS A 59 -42.62 1.53 -34.90
C HIS A 59 -41.19 1.68 -34.37
N GLU A 60 -40.38 2.44 -35.11
CA GLU A 60 -39.04 2.87 -34.72
C GLU A 60 -39.14 4.00 -33.68
N ASN A 61 -38.21 4.04 -32.73
CA ASN A 61 -37.68 5.30 -32.21
C ASN A 61 -36.34 5.07 -31.49
N THR A 62 -35.38 5.94 -31.78
CA THR A 62 -34.07 5.99 -31.11
C THR A 62 -34.20 6.55 -29.70
N CYS A 63 -33.60 5.89 -28.72
CA CYS A 63 -33.27 6.50 -27.43
C CYS A 63 -31.90 6.02 -26.96
N THR A 64 -30.93 6.94 -26.94
CA THR A 64 -29.66 6.76 -26.22
C THR A 64 -29.93 6.74 -24.72
N GLN A 65 -29.45 5.72 -24.02
CA GLN A 65 -29.32 5.75 -22.56
C GLN A 65 -27.92 5.33 -22.16
N ASP A 66 -27.24 6.23 -21.45
CA ASP A 66 -25.96 5.97 -20.80
C ASP A 66 -26.12 4.90 -19.72
N VAL A 67 -25.35 3.82 -19.83
CA VAL A 67 -25.25 2.82 -18.77
C VAL A 67 -24.23 3.31 -17.75
N HIS A 68 -24.69 4.06 -16.75
CA HIS A 68 -23.93 4.28 -15.53
C HIS A 68 -23.76 2.95 -14.80
N LEU A 69 -22.58 2.34 -14.94
CA LEU A 69 -22.15 1.22 -14.09
C LEU A 69 -21.83 1.75 -12.69
N CYS A 70 -22.77 1.63 -11.77
CA CYS A 70 -22.50 1.79 -10.35
C CYS A 70 -21.59 0.64 -9.87
N GLY A 71 -20.30 0.92 -9.71
CA GLY A 71 -19.40 0.04 -8.98
C GLY A 71 -19.80 -0.02 -7.49
N ASN A 72 -19.84 -1.22 -6.93
CA ASN A 72 -20.17 -1.42 -5.52
C ASN A 72 -18.98 -1.03 -4.64
N TYR A 73 -19.10 0.10 -3.93
CA TYR A 73 -18.11 0.53 -2.94
C TYR A 73 -18.27 -0.23 -1.63
N TRP A 74 -17.18 -0.83 -1.14
CA TRP A 74 -17.09 -1.37 0.22
C TRP A 74 -16.24 -0.45 1.08
N THR A 75 -16.84 0.11 2.14
CA THR A 75 -16.14 0.76 3.24
C THR A 75 -16.61 0.15 4.56
N PRO A 76 -15.71 -0.22 5.48
CA PRO A 76 -16.09 -0.51 6.86
C PRO A 76 -16.62 0.78 7.49
N SER A 77 -17.89 0.79 7.91
CA SER A 77 -18.54 1.98 8.42
C SER A 77 -18.10 2.31 9.86
N THR A 78 -17.02 3.06 10.00
CA THR A 78 -16.71 3.88 11.18
C THR A 78 -16.48 5.33 10.75
N GLN A 79 -17.58 6.01 10.40
CA GLN A 79 -17.57 7.46 10.20
C GLN A 79 -17.36 8.18 11.54
N GLN A 80 -16.11 8.49 11.89
CA GLN A 80 -15.82 9.72 12.61
C GLN A 80 -15.52 10.80 11.57
N ILE A 81 -16.51 11.68 11.37
CA ILE A 81 -16.35 12.86 10.54
C ILE A 81 -15.43 13.82 11.30
N TRP A 82 -14.33 14.24 10.68
CA TRP A 82 -13.54 15.37 11.17
C TRP A 82 -14.37 16.64 10.99
N THR A 83 -15.13 17.00 12.02
CA THR A 83 -15.80 18.30 12.13
C THR A 83 -14.89 19.27 12.87
N ASP A 84 -14.46 20.33 12.18
CA ASP A 84 -13.81 21.49 12.81
C ASP A 84 -14.84 22.22 13.68
N ASP A 85 -14.91 21.89 14.97
CA ASP A 85 -15.74 22.61 15.94
C ASP A 85 -14.91 23.02 17.17
N ALA A 86 -14.42 24.25 17.15
CA ALA A 86 -13.76 24.87 18.29
C ALA A 86 -14.80 25.44 19.25
N ARG A 87 -14.87 24.92 20.49
CA ARG A 87 -15.62 25.58 21.57
C ARG A 87 -14.88 25.56 22.91
N ALA A 88 -14.46 26.76 23.30
CA ALA A 88 -14.17 27.09 24.68
C ALA A 88 -15.47 27.41 25.45
N GLU A 89 -15.37 27.41 26.78
CA GLU A 89 -16.46 27.54 27.74
C GLU A 89 -17.14 28.93 27.73
N SER A 90 -18.42 28.99 28.11
CA SER A 90 -18.89 29.75 29.29
C SER A 90 -20.43 29.86 29.36
N SER A 91 -20.90 30.16 30.57
CA SER A 91 -22.31 30.25 30.97
C SER A 91 -22.99 31.57 30.57
N GLY A 92 -24.31 31.52 30.31
CA GLY A 92 -25.12 32.74 30.16
C GLY A 92 -26.58 32.44 29.80
N VAL A 93 -27.51 32.77 30.70
CA VAL A 93 -28.96 32.67 30.47
C VAL A 93 -29.49 33.98 29.89
N SER A 94 -30.17 33.92 28.74
CA SER A 94 -31.28 34.82 28.41
C SER A 94 -32.11 34.31 27.24
N GLU A 95 -33.43 34.50 27.31
CA GLU A 95 -34.39 34.14 26.27
C GLU A 95 -34.55 35.25 25.21
N ILE A 96 -35.36 34.93 24.19
CA ILE A 96 -36.25 35.81 23.41
C ILE A 96 -35.86 36.19 21.95
N ARG A 97 -36.73 35.67 21.05
CA ARG A 97 -37.18 36.15 19.72
C ARG A 97 -36.45 35.79 18.42
N CYS A 98 -37.29 35.30 17.51
CA CYS A 98 -37.06 35.08 16.09
C CYS A 98 -36.99 36.42 15.30
N ALA A 99 -36.15 36.47 14.27
CA ALA A 99 -36.45 37.18 13.02
C ALA A 99 -35.56 36.68 11.87
N SER A 100 -36.20 36.22 10.78
CA SER A 100 -35.63 36.25 9.41
C SER A 100 -36.06 37.59 8.80
N PRO A 101 -35.28 38.24 7.91
CA PRO A 101 -35.40 37.89 6.49
C PRO A 101 -34.12 38.03 5.63
N TYR A 102 -34.14 37.34 4.48
CA TYR A 102 -33.31 37.66 3.32
C TYR A 102 -33.67 39.05 2.74
N GLY A 103 -32.67 39.75 2.18
CA GLY A 103 -32.87 40.99 1.42
C GLY A 103 -31.80 41.18 0.33
N LEU A 104 -32.23 41.20 -0.93
CA LEU A 104 -31.38 41.45 -2.11
C LEU A 104 -31.13 42.95 -2.32
N ALA A 105 -29.92 43.31 -2.76
CA ALA A 105 -29.69 44.54 -3.53
C ALA A 105 -28.42 44.43 -4.40
N THR A 106 -28.48 44.95 -5.62
CA THR A 106 -27.39 45.00 -6.61
C THR A 106 -26.99 46.45 -6.90
N THR A 107 -25.70 46.73 -7.12
CA THR A 107 -25.23 47.94 -7.84
C THR A 107 -23.88 47.73 -8.52
N THR A 108 -23.70 48.37 -9.67
CA THR A 108 -22.53 48.32 -10.56
C THR A 108 -21.43 49.33 -10.20
N PRO A 109 -20.17 49.12 -10.66
CA PRO A 109 -19.09 50.12 -10.54
C PRO A 109 -18.95 51.03 -11.77
N SER A 110 -18.44 52.25 -11.56
CA SER A 110 -18.25 53.30 -12.57
C SER A 110 -16.77 53.45 -13.00
N GLU A 111 -16.55 53.83 -14.27
CA GLU A 111 -15.23 54.05 -14.87
C GLU A 111 -14.50 55.31 -14.36
N LYS A 112 -13.16 55.36 -14.57
CA LYS A 112 -12.46 56.58 -15.03
C LYS A 112 -11.08 56.27 -15.65
N LYS A 113 -10.85 56.78 -16.87
CA LYS A 113 -9.52 56.89 -17.53
C LYS A 113 -8.93 58.30 -17.35
N PRO A 114 -7.61 58.46 -17.47
CA PRO A 114 -7.04 59.23 -18.62
C PRO A 114 -5.68 58.64 -19.08
N ALA A 115 -4.94 59.13 -20.10
CA ALA A 115 -5.22 59.77 -21.40
C ALA A 115 -3.95 59.65 -22.27
N THR A 116 -4.02 59.91 -23.59
CA THR A 116 -2.96 59.59 -24.58
C THR A 116 -2.00 60.74 -24.92
N LYS A 117 -0.81 60.40 -25.48
CA LYS A 117 0.02 61.29 -26.32
C LYS A 117 0.48 60.57 -27.61
N LYS A 118 0.68 61.33 -28.69
CA LYS A 118 0.92 60.88 -30.10
C LYS A 118 2.29 61.32 -30.64
N ARG A 119 2.60 60.88 -31.88
CA ARG A 119 3.52 61.45 -32.93
C ARG A 119 5.01 61.01 -32.82
N LYS A 120 5.82 60.81 -33.89
CA LYS A 120 5.74 61.03 -35.38
C LYS A 120 6.49 59.89 -36.15
N GLN A 121 6.37 59.82 -37.50
CA GLN A 121 7.33 59.15 -38.42
C GLN A 121 8.53 60.09 -38.78
N ASN A 122 9.52 59.84 -39.66
CA ASN A 122 9.83 58.87 -40.76
C ASN A 122 11.38 58.97 -41.04
N PRO A 123 12.00 58.65 -42.23
CA PRO A 123 11.95 57.53 -43.19
C PRO A 123 13.37 56.92 -43.56
N GLN A 124 13.42 55.93 -44.49
CA GLN A 124 14.53 55.56 -45.43
C GLN A 124 15.93 55.13 -44.89
N SER A 125 16.56 54.04 -45.35
CA SER A 125 17.11 53.86 -46.71
C SER A 125 17.32 52.38 -47.14
N ARG A 126 17.48 52.13 -48.45
CA ARG A 126 17.93 50.84 -49.03
C ARG A 126 19.46 50.88 -49.25
N GLN A 127 20.14 49.73 -49.15
CA GLN A 127 21.33 49.44 -49.97
C GLN A 127 21.63 47.92 -50.05
N ASP A 128 21.57 47.43 -51.29
CA ASP A 128 22.37 46.41 -51.99
C ASP A 128 22.72 45.01 -51.43
N LEU A 129 22.57 44.04 -52.35
CA LEU A 129 23.00 42.63 -52.30
C LEU A 129 24.53 42.52 -52.55
N PRO A 130 25.19 41.45 -52.07
CA PRO A 130 25.40 40.30 -52.97
C PRO A 130 25.20 38.92 -52.32
N ARG A 131 24.91 37.92 -53.17
CA ARG A 131 24.90 36.49 -52.79
C ARG A 131 26.33 36.01 -52.57
N HIS A 132 26.59 35.31 -51.47
CA HIS A 132 27.70 34.35 -51.39
C HIS A 132 27.33 33.08 -50.60
N THR A 133 28.02 32.00 -50.96
CA THR A 133 27.74 30.59 -50.64
C THR A 133 28.38 30.11 -49.33
N SER A 134 27.70 29.19 -48.63
CA SER A 134 28.15 28.25 -47.55
C SER A 134 27.04 28.14 -46.48
N ALA A 135 26.88 27.11 -45.64
CA ALA A 135 27.47 25.77 -45.47
C ALA A 135 26.40 24.85 -44.80
N PRO A 136 26.61 23.53 -44.58
CA PRO A 136 25.54 22.61 -44.19
C PRO A 136 25.01 22.80 -42.75
N GLY A 137 23.75 22.42 -42.55
CA GLY A 137 22.99 22.75 -41.35
C GLY A 137 23.48 22.11 -40.05
N ARG A 138 23.47 22.90 -38.98
CA ARG A 138 23.47 22.37 -37.61
C ARG A 138 22.15 21.62 -37.38
N LYS A 139 22.20 20.31 -37.21
CA LYS A 139 21.07 19.56 -36.62
C LYS A 139 20.76 20.17 -35.26
N GLY A 140 19.57 20.78 -35.14
CA GLY A 140 19.09 21.26 -33.85
C GLY A 140 18.99 20.08 -32.90
N ILE A 141 19.65 20.18 -31.75
CA ILE A 141 19.37 19.30 -30.62
C ILE A 141 17.92 19.57 -30.24
N ARG A 142 17.00 18.66 -30.57
CA ARG A 142 15.67 18.64 -29.96
C ARG A 142 15.93 18.54 -28.46
N ARG A 143 15.56 19.57 -27.71
CA ARG A 143 15.26 19.37 -26.29
C ARG A 143 14.15 18.34 -26.26
N GLU A 144 14.38 17.23 -25.58
CA GLU A 144 13.28 16.37 -25.17
C GLU A 144 12.36 17.24 -24.30
N GLU A 145 11.15 17.48 -24.79
CA GLU A 145 10.06 17.90 -23.92
C GLU A 145 9.87 16.76 -22.93
N THR A 146 10.41 16.93 -21.73
CA THR A 146 10.19 16.01 -20.62
C THR A 146 8.69 16.02 -20.35
N ALA A 147 8.00 14.98 -20.84
CA ALA A 147 6.59 14.78 -20.54
C ALA A 147 6.42 14.85 -19.02
N THR A 148 5.52 15.70 -18.56
CA THR A 148 5.17 15.76 -17.13
C THR A 148 4.80 14.36 -16.67
N PRO A 149 5.45 13.82 -15.62
CA PRO A 149 5.14 12.48 -15.12
C PRO A 149 3.65 12.34 -14.88
N ALA A 150 3.06 11.22 -15.31
CA ALA A 150 1.66 10.94 -15.01
C ALA A 150 1.46 11.00 -13.49
N MET A 151 0.53 11.83 -13.04
CA MET A 151 0.27 12.09 -11.64
C MET A 151 -0.83 11.15 -11.13
N ARG A 152 -0.71 10.73 -9.87
CA ARG A 152 -1.75 10.04 -9.11
C ARG A 152 -2.09 10.93 -7.92
N GLU A 153 -3.37 11.32 -7.84
CA GLU A 153 -3.91 12.06 -6.70
C GLU A 153 -3.88 11.19 -5.44
N ALA A 154 -3.74 11.83 -4.28
CA ALA A 154 -3.88 11.20 -2.98
C ALA A 154 -5.35 10.83 -2.71
N LEU A 155 -5.77 9.63 -3.11
CA LEU A 155 -7.17 9.19 -3.06
C LEU A 155 -7.68 8.96 -1.64
N TYR A 156 -6.79 8.58 -0.71
CA TYR A 156 -7.15 8.26 0.67
C TYR A 156 -7.00 9.46 1.62
N ALA A 157 -6.61 10.62 1.08
CA ALA A 157 -6.55 11.89 1.80
C ALA A 157 -7.96 12.41 2.12
N GLY A 158 -8.28 12.46 3.42
CA GLY A 158 -9.62 12.68 3.96
C GLY A 158 -10.33 11.40 4.42
N HIS A 159 -9.70 10.23 4.24
CA HIS A 159 -10.26 8.93 4.63
C HIS A 159 -9.34 8.17 5.59
N LEU A 160 -8.11 7.86 5.17
CA LEU A 160 -7.13 7.15 6.01
C LEU A 160 -6.19 8.12 6.75
N TYR A 161 -6.03 9.35 6.25
CA TYR A 161 -5.23 10.41 6.86
C TYR A 161 -5.79 11.79 6.47
N PRO A 162 -5.55 12.87 7.24
CA PRO A 162 -6.12 14.19 6.92
C PRO A 162 -5.66 14.76 5.57
N LYS A 163 -6.56 15.48 4.89
CA LYS A 163 -6.33 15.99 3.52
C LYS A 163 -5.49 17.27 3.43
N THR A 164 -5.41 18.06 4.49
CA THR A 164 -4.64 19.32 4.51
C THR A 164 -3.30 19.14 5.20
N GLU A 165 -2.27 19.83 4.72
CA GLU A 165 -0.90 19.78 5.27
C GLU A 165 -0.87 19.98 6.79
N LEU A 166 -1.59 21.01 7.28
CA LEU A 166 -1.62 21.37 8.70
C LEU A 166 -2.32 20.31 9.56
N ALA A 167 -3.44 19.75 9.11
CA ALA A 167 -4.15 18.71 9.85
C ALA A 167 -3.37 17.39 9.85
N LEU A 168 -2.74 17.05 8.72
CA LEU A 168 -1.89 15.87 8.58
C LEU A 168 -0.67 15.96 9.50
N LYS A 169 -0.03 17.13 9.56
CA LYS A 169 1.09 17.42 10.48
C LYS A 169 0.70 17.24 11.95
N ARG A 170 -0.49 17.69 12.34
CA ARG A 170 -1.02 17.52 13.70
C ARG A 170 -1.28 16.04 14.00
N ALA A 171 -2.04 15.35 13.15
CA ALA A 171 -2.39 13.95 13.37
C ALA A 171 -1.16 13.01 13.41
N LEU A 172 -0.12 13.30 12.62
CA LEU A 172 1.15 12.58 12.71
C LEU A 172 1.87 12.87 14.04
N THR A 173 1.92 14.14 14.47
CA THR A 173 2.49 14.54 15.79
C THR A 173 1.77 13.84 16.93
N GLU A 174 0.43 13.87 16.93
CA GLU A 174 -0.43 13.19 17.89
C GLU A 174 -0.18 11.67 17.90
N ALA A 175 0.06 11.04 16.74
CA ALA A 175 0.41 9.63 16.66
C ALA A 175 1.78 9.30 17.28
N PHE A 176 2.78 10.19 17.16
CA PHE A 176 4.06 10.05 17.88
C PHE A 176 3.87 10.22 19.40
N GLU A 177 3.05 11.19 19.84
CA GLU A 177 2.85 11.57 21.25
C GLU A 177 1.80 10.71 21.98
N HIS A 178 1.01 9.90 21.26
CA HIS A 178 -0.02 9.04 21.82
C HIS A 178 0.53 8.06 22.87
N ALA A 179 -0.30 7.64 23.83
CA ALA A 179 0.11 6.70 24.90
C ALA A 179 0.55 5.29 24.42
N ARG A 180 0.29 4.95 23.15
CA ARG A 180 0.80 3.75 22.46
C ARG A 180 1.91 4.06 21.43
N GLY A 181 2.18 5.34 21.18
CA GLY A 181 3.27 5.79 20.33
C GLY A 181 4.62 5.80 21.09
N PRO A 182 5.70 6.22 20.42
CA PRO A 182 7.04 6.39 21.00
C PRO A 182 7.14 7.57 22.00
N GLY A 183 6.08 8.35 22.18
CA GLY A 183 5.96 9.43 23.16
C GLY A 183 6.50 10.79 22.72
N SER A 184 7.21 10.87 21.58
CA SER A 184 7.67 12.15 21.00
C SER A 184 8.10 11.99 19.54
N ILE A 185 8.16 13.11 18.79
CA ILE A 185 8.78 13.13 17.47
C ILE A 185 10.30 12.93 17.63
N PRO A 186 10.91 11.98 16.91
CA PRO A 186 12.33 11.68 17.08
C PRO A 186 13.24 12.72 16.43
N PRO A 187 14.45 12.96 17.00
CA PRO A 187 15.47 13.74 16.33
C PRO A 187 15.98 12.99 15.09
N ARG A 188 16.22 13.74 14.00
CA ARG A 188 16.78 13.22 12.75
C ARG A 188 18.29 13.01 12.84
N THR A 189 18.70 12.11 13.73
CA THR A 189 20.10 11.82 14.05
C THR A 189 20.40 10.35 13.77
N PRO A 190 21.26 10.02 12.79
CA PRO A 190 21.63 8.65 12.48
C PRO A 190 22.23 7.91 13.68
N GLN A 191 21.65 6.76 14.05
CA GLN A 191 22.20 5.86 15.05
C GLN A 191 23.34 4.97 14.50
N LYS A 192 24.14 4.38 15.39
CA LYS A 192 25.23 3.45 15.04
C LYS A 192 24.74 2.13 14.42
N GLU A 193 23.60 1.63 14.88
CA GLU A 193 22.93 0.43 14.34
C GLU A 193 21.67 0.89 13.60
N ALA A 194 21.83 1.30 12.34
CA ALA A 194 20.71 1.74 11.51
C ALA A 194 19.92 0.53 10.98
N ILE A 195 18.59 0.66 10.96
CA ILE A 195 17.70 -0.31 10.31
C ILE A 195 17.95 -0.39 8.81
N ARG A 196 17.70 -1.55 8.21
CA ARG A 196 17.75 -1.78 6.75
C ARG A 196 16.35 -1.97 6.13
N GLY A 197 15.36 -2.24 6.99
CA GLY A 197 13.95 -2.12 6.63
C GLY A 197 13.06 -2.02 7.86
N LEU A 198 11.79 -1.73 7.63
CA LEU A 198 10.74 -1.63 8.64
C LEU A 198 9.42 -2.19 8.11
N LEU A 199 8.55 -2.65 9.00
CA LEU A 199 7.13 -2.92 8.72
C LEU A 199 6.29 -1.88 9.47
N ALA A 200 5.33 -1.28 8.79
CA ALA A 200 4.34 -0.38 9.36
C ALA A 200 2.93 -0.72 8.83
N PRO A 201 1.88 -0.53 9.67
CA PRO A 201 0.48 -0.67 9.25
C PRO A 201 0.05 0.44 8.28
N TYR A 202 -1.10 0.27 7.64
CA TYR A 202 -1.65 1.20 6.63
C TYR A 202 -3.14 1.51 6.78
N SER A 203 -3.79 0.96 7.81
CA SER A 203 -5.08 1.39 8.32
C SER A 203 -5.05 2.88 8.75
N ALA A 204 -6.25 3.44 8.98
CA ALA A 204 -6.42 4.86 9.27
C ALA A 204 -5.51 5.37 10.42
N LEU A 205 -4.91 6.54 10.20
CA LEU A 205 -3.93 7.20 11.07
C LEU A 205 -4.45 7.38 12.50
N SER A 206 -5.74 7.62 12.68
CA SER A 206 -6.41 7.75 13.99
C SER A 206 -6.41 6.47 14.83
N ILE A 207 -6.18 5.29 14.24
CA ILE A 207 -6.22 3.99 14.91
C ILE A 207 -4.85 3.31 14.85
N ALA A 208 -4.28 3.17 13.65
CA ALA A 208 -3.01 2.46 13.43
C ALA A 208 -1.77 3.36 13.55
N GLY A 209 -1.96 4.69 13.56
CA GLY A 209 -0.87 5.66 13.57
C GLY A 209 0.12 5.51 14.73
N PRO A 210 -0.34 5.36 15.99
CA PRO A 210 0.55 5.14 17.13
C PRO A 210 1.46 3.91 16.96
N CYS A 211 1.01 2.85 16.28
CA CYS A 211 1.86 1.72 15.92
C CYS A 211 2.90 2.09 14.86
N ALA A 212 2.47 2.70 13.75
CA ALA A 212 3.37 3.12 12.66
C ALA A 212 4.46 4.11 13.12
N ALA A 213 4.14 4.97 14.09
CA ALA A 213 5.08 5.94 14.67
C ALA A 213 6.37 5.29 15.22
N TRP A 214 6.32 4.04 15.69
CA TRP A 214 7.52 3.30 16.12
C TRP A 214 8.43 2.96 14.93
N SER A 215 7.87 2.42 13.84
CA SER A 215 8.61 2.13 12.61
C SER A 215 9.25 3.41 12.05
N TYR A 216 8.48 4.49 12.00
CA TYR A 216 8.93 5.78 11.49
C TYR A 216 9.88 6.52 12.44
N THR A 217 9.92 6.15 13.72
CA THR A 217 10.97 6.59 14.66
C THR A 217 12.32 6.04 14.28
N ALA A 218 12.40 4.74 13.98
CA ALA A 218 13.63 4.14 13.50
C ALA A 218 14.04 4.66 12.11
N LEU A 219 13.07 5.00 11.24
CA LEU A 219 13.35 5.60 9.94
C LEU A 219 13.97 7.01 10.07
N ALA A 220 13.44 7.85 10.96
CA ALA A 220 14.00 9.17 11.25
C ALA A 220 15.45 9.13 11.76
N GLN A 221 15.82 7.99 12.36
CA GLN A 221 17.11 7.73 12.99
C GLN A 221 18.03 6.85 12.12
N ALA A 222 17.62 6.54 10.89
CA ALA A 222 18.45 5.94 9.86
C ALA A 222 19.07 7.03 8.96
N PRO A 223 20.19 6.77 8.26
CA PRO A 223 20.63 7.61 7.17
C PRO A 223 19.58 7.65 6.05
N ASP A 224 19.26 8.83 5.50
CA ASP A 224 18.37 8.95 4.34
C ASP A 224 18.99 8.19 3.13
N PRO A 225 18.30 7.21 2.52
CA PRO A 225 18.73 6.53 1.30
C PRO A 225 18.48 7.35 0.04
N ASP A 226 19.03 6.89 -1.09
CA ASP A 226 18.70 7.40 -2.43
C ASP A 226 17.30 6.97 -2.92
N LEU A 227 16.74 5.90 -2.33
CA LEU A 227 15.47 5.29 -2.72
C LEU A 227 14.75 4.64 -1.52
N TYR A 228 13.44 4.89 -1.37
CA TYR A 228 12.57 4.14 -0.47
C TYR A 228 11.77 3.12 -1.27
N ILE A 229 11.99 1.82 -1.04
CA ILE A 229 11.21 0.75 -1.67
C ILE A 229 10.01 0.46 -0.76
N ILE A 230 8.79 0.65 -1.25
CA ILE A 230 7.57 0.43 -0.48
C ILE A 230 6.89 -0.81 -1.04
N ALA A 231 6.86 -1.89 -0.25
CA ALA A 231 6.35 -3.19 -0.63
C ALA A 231 5.04 -3.49 0.11
N ALA A 232 4.00 -3.86 -0.61
CA ALA A 232 2.71 -4.31 -0.07
C ALA A 232 2.19 -5.53 -0.86
N THR A 233 1.26 -6.29 -0.27
CA THR A 233 0.56 -7.37 -0.98
C THR A 233 -0.55 -6.80 -1.86
N ASN A 234 -0.62 -7.22 -3.12
CA ASN A 234 -1.72 -6.91 -4.02
C ASN A 234 -2.95 -7.76 -3.69
N LEU A 235 -3.82 -7.27 -2.80
CA LEU A 235 -5.02 -7.98 -2.38
C LEU A 235 -6.19 -7.89 -3.38
N THR A 236 -6.12 -7.00 -4.38
CA THR A 236 -7.22 -6.70 -5.32
C THR A 236 -7.05 -7.47 -6.64
N GLU A 237 -5.91 -7.28 -7.31
CA GLU A 237 -5.65 -7.83 -8.66
C GLU A 237 -4.88 -9.15 -8.59
N LEU A 238 -4.32 -9.51 -7.43
CA LEU A 238 -3.57 -10.75 -7.17
C LEU A 238 -2.39 -10.98 -8.15
N HIS A 239 -1.75 -9.91 -8.61
CA HIS A 239 -0.57 -9.94 -9.48
C HIS A 239 0.47 -8.91 -9.04
N SER A 240 1.75 -9.21 -9.24
CA SER A 240 2.84 -8.32 -8.84
C SER A 240 3.07 -7.21 -9.86
N ALA A 241 3.29 -5.98 -9.40
CA ALA A 241 3.58 -4.85 -10.29
C ALA A 241 4.33 -3.69 -9.63
N LEU A 242 5.19 -3.06 -10.43
CA LEU A 242 5.74 -1.73 -10.16
C LEU A 242 4.78 -0.63 -10.62
N GLY A 243 4.76 0.49 -9.88
CA GLY A 243 4.12 1.73 -10.30
C GLY A 243 5.14 2.75 -10.81
N LEU A 244 4.74 3.64 -11.73
CA LEU A 244 5.56 4.74 -12.27
C LEU A 244 5.01 6.14 -11.97
N ARG A 245 3.73 6.28 -11.60
CA ARG A 245 3.13 7.61 -11.37
C ARG A 245 3.70 8.34 -10.17
N THR A 246 3.91 9.64 -10.31
CA THR A 246 4.23 10.54 -9.19
C THR A 246 2.97 10.73 -8.33
N TYR A 247 3.13 10.82 -7.02
CA TYR A 247 2.01 10.97 -6.08
C TYR A 247 1.87 12.45 -5.66
N ALA A 248 0.67 13.02 -5.80
CA ALA A 248 0.34 14.36 -5.33
C ALA A 248 -0.17 14.29 -3.87
N MET A 249 0.75 14.38 -2.90
CA MET A 249 0.44 14.23 -1.47
C MET A 249 0.22 15.59 -0.77
N PRO A 250 -0.42 15.63 0.42
CA PRO A 250 -0.66 16.89 1.13
C PRO A 250 0.61 17.65 1.58
N PHE A 251 1.76 16.98 1.72
CA PHE A 251 3.07 17.62 1.94
C PHE A 251 3.84 17.95 0.65
N GLY A 252 3.18 17.85 -0.52
CA GLY A 252 3.77 18.03 -1.85
C GLY A 252 4.06 16.71 -2.58
N GLU A 253 4.65 16.81 -3.77
CA GLU A 253 4.92 15.67 -4.65
C GLU A 253 5.85 14.61 -4.01
N VAL A 254 5.54 13.33 -4.23
CA VAL A 254 6.46 12.20 -4.03
C VAL A 254 6.71 11.51 -5.36
N ARG A 255 7.97 11.55 -5.83
CA ARG A 255 8.35 11.05 -7.16
C ARG A 255 8.76 9.60 -7.10
N VAL A 256 8.28 8.81 -8.05
CA VAL A 256 8.84 7.48 -8.31
C VAL A 256 10.19 7.64 -9.02
N ASP A 257 11.19 6.81 -8.69
CA ASP A 257 12.38 6.71 -9.53
C ASP A 257 12.06 5.88 -10.79
N GLN A 258 11.39 6.53 -11.75
CA GLN A 258 10.86 5.88 -12.95
C GLN A 258 11.93 5.12 -13.73
N ARG A 259 13.15 5.66 -13.79
CA ARG A 259 14.26 4.99 -14.47
C ARG A 259 14.68 3.72 -13.74
N PHE A 260 14.85 3.75 -12.41
CA PHE A 260 15.11 2.54 -11.64
C PHE A 260 14.01 1.48 -11.82
N ALA A 261 12.74 1.90 -11.81
CA ALA A 261 11.61 1.00 -12.03
C ALA A 261 11.60 0.38 -13.44
N GLN A 262 11.94 1.16 -14.48
CA GLN A 262 12.07 0.68 -15.85
C GLN A 262 13.26 -0.28 -16.02
N ASP A 263 14.44 0.09 -15.50
CA ASP A 263 15.66 -0.70 -15.57
C ASP A 263 15.50 -2.03 -14.77
N LEU A 264 14.75 -2.02 -13.65
CA LEU A 264 14.34 -3.22 -12.91
C LEU A 264 13.33 -4.08 -13.70
N SER A 265 12.28 -3.48 -14.25
CA SER A 265 11.24 -4.22 -14.99
C SER A 265 11.80 -4.87 -16.27
N ALA A 266 12.80 -4.24 -16.89
CA ALA A 266 13.50 -4.78 -18.06
C ALA A 266 14.24 -6.11 -17.80
N LYS A 267 14.48 -6.48 -16.53
CA LYS A 267 15.00 -7.81 -16.15
C LYS A 267 13.98 -8.93 -16.31
N GLY A 268 12.69 -8.59 -16.42
CA GLY A 268 11.60 -9.51 -16.74
C GLY A 268 10.91 -10.17 -15.54
N THR A 269 11.42 -10.00 -14.32
CA THR A 269 10.84 -10.62 -13.10
C THR A 269 9.58 -9.92 -12.60
N ILE A 270 9.37 -8.63 -12.91
CA ILE A 270 8.18 -7.90 -12.49
C ILE A 270 7.75 -6.86 -13.55
N PRO A 271 6.46 -6.79 -13.93
CA PRO A 271 5.95 -5.81 -14.88
C PRO A 271 5.71 -4.44 -14.22
N ILE A 272 5.56 -3.42 -15.06
CA ILE A 272 5.02 -2.11 -14.67
C ILE A 272 3.53 -2.09 -15.02
N VAL A 273 2.67 -1.86 -14.02
CA VAL A 273 1.21 -1.81 -14.19
C VAL A 273 0.61 -0.78 -13.23
N ASP A 274 0.59 0.49 -13.66
CA ASP A 274 0.08 1.61 -12.82
C ASP A 274 -1.37 1.40 -12.35
N THR A 275 -2.22 0.73 -13.13
CA THR A 275 -3.64 0.51 -12.81
C THR A 275 -3.83 -0.35 -11.56
N PHE A 276 -2.91 -1.28 -11.25
CA PHE A 276 -2.98 -2.07 -10.01
C PHE A 276 -2.76 -1.20 -8.77
N HIS A 277 -2.01 -0.11 -8.91
CA HIS A 277 -1.77 0.83 -7.81
C HIS A 277 -2.96 1.78 -7.63
N GLU A 278 -3.72 2.10 -8.69
CA GLU A 278 -4.71 3.21 -8.70
C GLU A 278 -5.75 3.15 -7.58
N GLN A 279 -6.18 1.96 -7.13
CA GLN A 279 -7.14 1.79 -6.04
C GLN A 279 -6.55 1.01 -4.84
N ASP A 280 -5.21 0.99 -4.73
CA ASP A 280 -4.50 0.45 -3.56
C ASP A 280 -4.16 1.58 -2.56
N PRO A 281 -4.50 1.42 -1.26
CA PRO A 281 -4.12 2.36 -0.20
C PRO A 281 -2.74 2.10 0.39
N ALA A 282 -2.23 0.87 0.33
CA ALA A 282 -1.11 0.43 1.14
C ALA A 282 0.16 1.22 0.83
N ILE A 283 0.48 1.43 -0.45
CA ILE A 283 1.62 2.28 -0.83
C ILE A 283 1.40 3.74 -0.41
N GLU A 284 0.20 4.28 -0.65
CA GLU A 284 -0.10 5.71 -0.48
C GLU A 284 -0.04 6.17 0.98
N VAL A 285 -0.54 5.35 1.92
CA VAL A 285 -0.58 5.69 3.35
C VAL A 285 0.81 5.80 3.99
N GLN A 286 1.83 5.15 3.41
CA GLN A 286 3.21 5.29 3.89
C GLN A 286 3.85 6.64 3.50
N LEU A 287 3.37 7.29 2.43
CA LEU A 287 4.01 8.49 1.88
C LEU A 287 4.00 9.71 2.84
N PRO A 288 2.88 10.05 3.52
CA PRO A 288 2.86 11.09 4.54
C PRO A 288 3.92 10.93 5.63
N TRP A 289 4.11 9.71 6.11
CA TRP A 289 5.08 9.39 7.16
C TRP A 289 6.51 9.60 6.69
N ILE A 290 6.85 9.11 5.49
CA ILE A 290 8.19 9.29 4.91
C ILE A 290 8.45 10.79 4.73
N GLN A 291 7.53 11.55 4.13
CA GLN A 291 7.67 13.01 3.97
C GLN A 291 7.84 13.73 5.33
N PHE A 292 7.16 13.28 6.37
CA PHE A 292 7.21 13.89 7.70
C PHE A 292 8.54 13.63 8.44
N VAL A 293 9.12 12.43 8.34
CA VAL A 293 10.35 12.09 9.10
C VAL A 293 11.66 12.25 8.31
N THR A 294 11.62 12.35 6.98
CA THR A 294 12.81 12.34 6.11
C THR A 294 13.04 13.68 5.37
N ARG A 295 14.12 13.79 4.58
CA ARG A 295 14.43 15.02 3.81
C ARG A 295 13.42 15.28 2.67
N PRO A 296 13.22 16.55 2.25
CA PRO A 296 12.47 16.86 1.03
C PRO A 296 13.09 16.22 -0.22
N ASN A 297 12.26 16.06 -1.27
CA ASN A 297 12.64 15.47 -2.57
C ASN A 297 13.03 13.98 -2.52
N ILE A 298 12.42 13.21 -1.60
CA ILE A 298 12.52 11.74 -1.61
C ILE A 298 12.14 11.14 -2.98
N LYS A 299 12.67 9.95 -3.24
CA LYS A 299 12.21 9.08 -4.31
C LYS A 299 11.73 7.74 -3.77
N VAL A 300 10.67 7.22 -4.36
CA VAL A 300 10.08 5.93 -3.97
C VAL A 300 10.09 4.92 -5.12
N LEU A 301 9.94 3.64 -4.76
CA LEU A 301 9.60 2.55 -5.66
C LEU A 301 8.35 1.82 -5.12
N PRO A 302 7.17 2.09 -5.69
CA PRO A 302 5.94 1.35 -5.39
C PRO A 302 6.06 -0.09 -5.88
N LEU A 303 5.85 -1.06 -4.99
CA LEU A 303 5.98 -2.48 -5.26
C LEU A 303 4.77 -3.23 -4.68
N LEU A 304 3.85 -3.64 -5.55
CA LEU A 304 2.77 -4.55 -5.20
C LEU A 304 3.19 -5.99 -5.51
N LEU A 305 2.90 -6.93 -4.61
CA LEU A 305 3.37 -8.32 -4.62
C LEU A 305 2.22 -9.33 -4.53
N ALA A 306 2.32 -10.45 -5.25
CA ALA A 306 1.43 -11.59 -5.17
C ALA A 306 2.22 -12.92 -5.34
N ASP A 307 1.50 -14.04 -5.52
CA ASP A 307 2.07 -15.39 -5.70
C ASP A 307 2.52 -15.69 -7.15
N ASP A 308 2.46 -14.72 -8.04
CA ASP A 308 2.74 -14.84 -9.47
C ASP A 308 4.24 -14.75 -9.84
N ILE A 309 5.11 -14.36 -8.90
CA ILE A 309 6.56 -14.18 -9.13
C ILE A 309 7.43 -14.87 -8.06
N ASP A 310 8.69 -15.17 -8.42
CA ASP A 310 9.70 -15.61 -7.46
C ASP A 310 10.33 -14.41 -6.72
N LEU A 311 9.88 -14.18 -5.48
CA LEU A 311 10.40 -13.11 -4.61
C LEU A 311 11.91 -13.21 -4.33
N LYS A 312 12.50 -14.40 -4.41
CA LYS A 312 13.95 -14.58 -4.25
C LYS A 312 14.70 -14.06 -5.47
N THR A 313 14.18 -14.30 -6.67
CA THR A 313 14.72 -13.74 -7.92
C THR A 313 14.51 -12.22 -7.96
N LEU A 314 13.32 -11.72 -7.60
CA LEU A 314 13.09 -10.27 -7.48
C LEU A 314 14.06 -9.60 -6.50
N ALA A 315 14.36 -10.24 -5.36
CA ALA A 315 15.33 -9.75 -4.40
C ALA A 315 16.78 -9.75 -4.90
N VAL A 316 17.11 -10.53 -5.94
CA VAL A 316 18.41 -10.45 -6.64
C VAL A 316 18.39 -9.28 -7.61
N ASP A 317 17.37 -9.19 -8.47
CA ASP A 317 17.22 -8.15 -9.47
C ASP A 317 17.26 -6.74 -8.84
N ILE A 318 16.52 -6.52 -7.74
CA ILE A 318 16.55 -5.26 -6.98
C ILE A 318 17.97 -4.92 -6.52
N LYS A 319 18.77 -5.88 -6.03
CA LYS A 319 20.14 -5.61 -5.54
C LYS A 319 21.08 -5.27 -6.67
N GLU A 320 20.97 -5.98 -7.78
CA GLU A 320 21.77 -5.71 -8.97
C GLU A 320 21.42 -4.32 -9.53
N THR A 321 20.14 -3.96 -9.65
CA THR A 321 19.73 -2.62 -10.10
C THR A 321 20.19 -1.53 -9.11
N LEU A 322 20.17 -1.79 -7.79
CA LEU A 322 20.77 -0.86 -6.81
C LEU A 322 22.29 -0.68 -7.03
N ALA A 323 23.02 -1.74 -7.35
CA ALA A 323 24.44 -1.69 -7.64
C ALA A 323 24.74 -0.98 -8.99
N GLU A 324 24.00 -1.30 -10.04
CA GLU A 324 24.09 -0.69 -11.39
C GLU A 324 23.87 0.83 -11.34
N HIS A 325 22.94 1.29 -10.50
CA HIS A 325 22.66 2.71 -10.29
C HIS A 325 23.52 3.37 -9.19
N ASN A 326 24.37 2.60 -8.49
CA ASN A 326 25.11 3.03 -7.30
C ASN A 326 24.22 3.75 -6.27
N LYS A 327 23.11 3.12 -5.89
CA LYS A 327 22.11 3.66 -4.94
C LYS A 327 22.03 2.86 -3.66
N THR A 328 21.82 3.57 -2.56
CA THR A 328 21.34 3.03 -1.30
C THR A 328 19.82 2.97 -1.27
N ALA A 329 19.25 2.02 -0.52
CA ALA A 329 17.80 1.90 -0.37
C ALA A 329 17.39 1.45 1.04
N GLN A 330 16.20 1.91 1.44
CA GLN A 330 15.48 1.42 2.62
C GLN A 330 14.23 0.67 2.19
N LEU A 331 13.95 -0.49 2.80
CA LEU A 331 12.71 -1.23 2.56
C LEU A 331 11.64 -0.87 3.59
N ILE A 332 10.44 -0.53 3.11
CA ILE A 332 9.23 -0.28 3.90
C ILE A 332 8.22 -1.35 3.51
N LEU A 333 7.85 -2.22 4.46
CA LEU A 333 6.79 -3.19 4.32
C LEU A 333 5.49 -2.54 4.81
N SER A 334 4.59 -2.22 3.89
CA SER A 334 3.25 -1.74 4.25
C SER A 334 2.33 -2.94 4.42
N ALA A 335 2.13 -3.37 5.66
CA ALA A 335 1.41 -4.59 5.95
C ALA A 335 0.79 -4.59 7.35
N GLU A 336 -0.23 -5.43 7.54
CA GLU A 336 -0.90 -5.65 8.82
C GLU A 336 -0.89 -7.15 9.15
N MET A 337 -1.07 -7.46 10.44
CA MET A 337 -1.21 -8.84 10.92
C MET A 337 -2.69 -9.25 10.83
N THR A 338 -3.18 -10.18 11.66
CA THR A 338 -4.50 -10.79 11.47
C THR A 338 -5.64 -9.77 11.34
N HIS A 339 -6.28 -9.79 10.17
CA HIS A 339 -7.64 -9.32 9.98
C HIS A 339 -8.65 -10.37 10.47
N HIS A 340 -9.74 -9.92 11.09
CA HIS A 340 -10.82 -10.79 11.57
C HIS A 340 -12.16 -10.05 11.55
N GLY A 341 -13.17 -10.60 10.89
CA GLY A 341 -14.55 -10.13 11.00
C GLY A 341 -15.29 -10.13 9.66
N PRO A 342 -16.61 -9.88 9.66
CA PRO A 342 -17.43 -9.86 8.46
C PRO A 342 -16.94 -8.88 7.38
N ALA A 343 -16.36 -7.73 7.76
CA ALA A 343 -15.87 -6.73 6.82
C ALA A 343 -14.67 -7.22 5.97
N TYR A 344 -13.92 -8.20 6.48
CA TYR A 344 -12.77 -8.80 5.79
C TYR A 344 -13.11 -10.13 5.11
N THR A 345 -14.40 -10.51 5.12
CA THR A 345 -14.92 -11.85 4.72
C THR A 345 -14.20 -13.04 5.35
N PHE A 346 -13.46 -12.82 6.43
CA PHE A 346 -12.52 -13.77 7.03
C PHE A 346 -12.73 -13.82 8.54
N MET A 347 -13.27 -14.94 9.03
CA MET A 347 -13.61 -15.15 10.43
C MET A 347 -13.08 -16.50 10.93
N PRO A 348 -11.75 -16.66 11.05
CA PRO A 348 -11.12 -17.94 11.39
C PRO A 348 -11.26 -18.37 12.85
N PHE A 349 -11.78 -17.50 13.72
CA PHE A 349 -11.91 -17.74 15.15
C PHE A 349 -13.37 -17.60 15.60
N ASN A 350 -13.80 -18.48 16.50
CA ASN A 350 -15.07 -18.31 17.20
C ASN A 350 -14.95 -17.21 18.26
N LYS A 351 -16.09 -16.68 18.73
CA LYS A 351 -16.11 -15.69 19.82
C LYS A 351 -15.79 -16.35 21.17
N PRO A 352 -15.03 -15.67 22.06
CA PRO A 352 -14.37 -14.38 21.87
C PRO A 352 -13.15 -14.50 20.95
N ALA A 353 -13.10 -13.70 19.88
CA ALA A 353 -12.09 -13.86 18.83
C ALA A 353 -10.75 -13.21 19.21
N LEU A 354 -10.78 -12.10 19.93
CA LEU A 354 -9.61 -11.28 20.25
C LEU A 354 -8.47 -12.07 20.94
N PRO A 355 -8.71 -12.93 21.97
CA PRO A 355 -7.65 -13.76 22.55
C PRO A 355 -7.00 -14.75 21.57
N HIS A 356 -7.77 -15.25 20.58
CA HIS A 356 -7.24 -16.14 19.56
C HIS A 356 -6.39 -15.41 18.52
N ILE A 357 -6.77 -14.18 18.14
CA ILE A 357 -5.98 -13.27 17.30
C ILE A 357 -4.62 -13.02 17.97
N TYR A 358 -4.64 -12.57 19.22
CA TYR A 358 -3.45 -12.36 20.04
C TYR A 358 -2.54 -13.60 20.11
N ALA A 359 -3.11 -14.78 20.38
CA ALA A 359 -2.36 -16.02 20.49
C ALA A 359 -1.82 -16.55 19.14
N ASN A 360 -2.42 -16.13 18.02
CA ASN A 360 -1.97 -16.47 16.68
C ASN A 360 -0.81 -15.56 16.24
N ASP A 361 -1.02 -14.26 16.31
CA ASP A 361 -0.05 -13.27 15.85
C ASP A 361 1.21 -13.31 16.71
N LYS A 362 1.08 -13.56 18.03
CA LYS A 362 2.23 -13.82 18.89
C LYS A 362 3.12 -14.96 18.36
N LYS A 363 2.56 -16.08 17.91
CA LYS A 363 3.35 -17.20 17.35
C LYS A 363 4.05 -16.79 16.05
N ALA A 364 3.39 -16.02 15.20
CA ALA A 364 3.97 -15.51 13.96
C ALA A 364 5.15 -14.55 14.26
N LEU A 365 4.95 -13.61 15.19
CA LEU A 365 5.97 -12.64 15.61
C LEU A 365 7.16 -13.31 16.33
N GLU A 366 6.92 -14.35 17.12
CA GLU A 366 7.98 -15.19 17.72
C GLU A 366 8.85 -15.86 16.65
N ARG A 367 8.27 -16.31 15.53
CA ARG A 367 9.06 -16.85 14.40
C ARG A 367 9.87 -15.77 13.69
N LEU A 368 9.28 -14.61 13.43
CA LEU A 368 9.96 -13.50 12.75
C LEU A 368 11.14 -12.96 13.57
N THR A 369 10.94 -12.71 14.87
CA THR A 369 12.00 -12.25 15.79
C THR A 369 13.08 -13.31 16.02
N ALA A 370 12.77 -14.60 15.88
CA ALA A 370 13.74 -15.70 15.84
C ALA A 370 14.42 -15.91 14.46
N LEU A 371 14.17 -15.05 13.47
CA LEU A 371 14.65 -15.16 12.07
C LEU A 371 14.20 -16.45 11.33
N ASP A 372 13.13 -17.09 11.82
CA ASP A 372 12.59 -18.33 11.27
C ASP A 372 11.49 -18.04 10.22
N LEU A 373 11.90 -17.58 9.03
CA LEU A 373 11.00 -17.33 7.91
C LEU A 373 10.17 -18.58 7.57
N GLN A 374 10.79 -19.76 7.53
CA GLN A 374 10.08 -20.98 7.15
C GLN A 374 9.01 -21.36 8.19
N GLY A 375 9.30 -21.17 9.47
CA GLY A 375 8.32 -21.32 10.55
C GLY A 375 7.17 -20.31 10.46
N TYR A 376 7.45 -19.04 10.13
CA TYR A 376 6.42 -18.03 9.87
C TYR A 376 5.53 -18.41 8.67
N LEU A 377 6.13 -18.74 7.52
CA LEU A 377 5.39 -19.17 6.32
C LEU A 377 4.59 -20.45 6.57
N ASN A 378 5.09 -21.37 7.41
CA ASN A 378 4.35 -22.57 7.81
C ASN A 378 3.14 -22.24 8.68
N ILE A 379 3.23 -21.26 9.59
CA ILE A 379 2.07 -20.77 10.36
C ILE A 379 1.03 -20.21 9.38
N CYS A 380 1.43 -19.34 8.45
CA CYS A 380 0.50 -18.73 7.49
C CYS A 380 -0.09 -19.72 6.46
N LYS A 381 0.55 -20.86 6.23
CA LYS A 381 0.00 -21.98 5.42
C LYS A 381 -0.94 -22.90 6.19
N GLN A 382 -0.78 -23.04 7.50
CA GLN A 382 -1.49 -24.03 8.33
C GLN A 382 -2.59 -23.44 9.20
N GLY A 383 -2.55 -22.13 9.46
CA GLY A 383 -3.48 -21.41 10.29
C GLY A 383 -3.87 -20.07 9.69
N PRO A 384 -4.78 -19.35 10.35
CA PRO A 384 -5.15 -18.01 9.92
C PRO A 384 -3.98 -17.05 10.05
N CYS A 385 -3.67 -16.36 8.97
CA CYS A 385 -2.66 -15.32 8.89
C CYS A 385 -3.13 -14.34 7.83
N SER A 386 -2.96 -13.04 8.04
CA SER A 386 -3.33 -12.08 7.00
C SER A 386 -2.34 -12.20 5.84
N SER A 387 -2.87 -12.38 4.64
CA SER A 387 -2.10 -12.46 3.39
C SER A 387 -1.20 -11.24 3.17
N ASP A 388 -1.66 -10.09 3.67
CA ASP A 388 -1.10 -8.75 3.64
C ASP A 388 0.41 -8.72 3.92
N ALA A 389 0.86 -9.45 4.94
CA ALA A 389 2.24 -9.43 5.41
C ALA A 389 3.14 -10.49 4.75
N ILE A 390 2.57 -11.53 4.11
CA ILE A 390 3.32 -12.71 3.67
C ILE A 390 4.40 -12.34 2.66
N PHE A 391 4.02 -11.77 1.52
CA PHE A 391 4.96 -11.47 0.44
C PHE A 391 5.95 -10.33 0.79
N PRO A 392 5.55 -9.21 1.43
CA PRO A 392 6.50 -8.19 1.89
C PRO A 392 7.55 -8.74 2.87
N ILE A 393 7.17 -9.62 3.79
CA ILE A 393 8.10 -10.25 4.74
C ILE A 393 9.04 -11.22 4.03
N GLU A 394 8.53 -12.10 3.16
CA GLU A 394 9.36 -13.03 2.40
C GLU A 394 10.38 -12.29 1.52
N LEU A 395 9.95 -11.22 0.83
CA LEU A 395 10.83 -10.31 0.11
C LEU A 395 11.88 -9.70 1.04
N ALA A 396 11.50 -9.20 2.23
CA ALA A 396 12.45 -8.61 3.18
C ALA A 396 13.52 -9.59 3.65
N PHE A 397 13.18 -10.85 3.90
CA PHE A 397 14.16 -11.88 4.24
C PHE A 397 15.15 -12.15 3.09
N HIS A 398 14.66 -12.22 1.84
CA HIS A 398 15.53 -12.43 0.68
C HIS A 398 16.38 -11.20 0.33
N LEU A 399 15.80 -10.00 0.42
CA LEU A 399 16.42 -8.72 0.09
C LEU A 399 17.42 -8.30 1.17
N LEU A 400 16.99 -8.20 2.43
CA LEU A 400 17.84 -7.67 3.51
C LEU A 400 18.82 -8.72 4.07
N LYS A 401 18.42 -10.00 4.09
CA LYS A 401 19.06 -11.08 4.86
C LYS A 401 19.27 -10.65 6.33
N PRO A 402 18.18 -10.36 7.06
CA PRO A 402 18.23 -9.73 8.37
C PRO A 402 19.02 -10.59 9.37
N LYS A 403 19.81 -9.93 10.22
CA LYS A 403 20.57 -10.53 11.32
C LYS A 403 19.86 -10.38 12.67
N LYS A 404 18.85 -9.50 12.72
CA LYS A 404 18.02 -9.20 13.89
C LYS A 404 16.71 -8.60 13.39
N ILE A 405 15.60 -9.04 13.97
CA ILE A 405 14.30 -8.41 13.81
C ILE A 405 13.80 -8.05 15.21
N THR A 406 13.42 -6.80 15.44
CA THR A 406 12.81 -6.37 16.71
C THR A 406 11.33 -6.07 16.52
N LEU A 407 10.56 -6.39 17.56
CA LEU A 407 9.15 -6.02 17.70
C LEU A 407 9.10 -4.79 18.59
N GLU A 408 8.84 -3.62 18.01
CA GLU A 408 8.76 -2.37 18.77
C GLU A 408 7.37 -2.17 19.37
N HIS A 409 6.34 -2.51 18.60
CA HIS A 409 4.96 -2.32 19.03
C HIS A 409 3.97 -3.24 18.33
N TYR A 410 2.90 -3.60 19.05
CA TYR A 410 1.78 -4.40 18.54
C TYR A 410 0.52 -4.13 19.35
N TYR A 411 -0.61 -3.93 18.68
CA TYR A 411 -1.96 -3.92 19.24
C TYR A 411 -2.99 -4.12 18.12
N THR A 412 -4.27 -4.23 18.46
CA THR A 412 -5.37 -4.39 17.49
C THR A 412 -6.31 -3.19 17.49
N SER A 413 -7.12 -3.01 16.45
CA SER A 413 -8.14 -1.94 16.40
C SER A 413 -9.05 -1.92 17.63
N ALA A 414 -9.41 -3.09 18.17
CA ALA A 414 -10.22 -3.22 19.39
C ALA A 414 -9.56 -2.59 20.63
N ASP A 415 -8.22 -2.51 20.68
CA ASP A 415 -7.47 -1.90 21.79
C ASP A 415 -7.46 -0.36 21.76
N ILE A 416 -8.03 0.23 20.69
CA ILE A 416 -8.28 1.66 20.51
C ILE A 416 -9.78 1.96 20.56
N THR A 417 -10.60 1.17 19.85
CA THR A 417 -12.02 1.44 19.64
C THR A 417 -12.97 0.74 20.62
N GLY A 418 -12.52 -0.34 21.25
CA GLY A 418 -13.39 -1.27 22.01
C GLY A 418 -14.25 -2.19 21.14
N GLU A 419 -14.19 -2.09 19.80
CA GLU A 419 -15.06 -2.83 18.88
C GLU A 419 -14.42 -4.15 18.41
N GLU A 420 -14.96 -5.29 18.89
CA GLU A 420 -14.50 -6.63 18.50
C GLU A 420 -15.22 -7.22 17.26
N LYS A 421 -16.11 -6.47 16.59
CA LYS A 421 -16.83 -6.99 15.41
C LYS A 421 -15.92 -7.18 14.19
N ASN A 422 -15.03 -6.22 13.96
CA ASN A 422 -14.04 -6.22 12.89
C ASN A 422 -12.72 -5.76 13.49
N ILE A 423 -11.73 -6.65 13.53
CA ILE A 423 -10.45 -6.46 14.19
C ILE A 423 -9.36 -6.50 13.11
N ALA A 424 -8.49 -5.50 13.10
CA ALA A 424 -7.21 -5.52 12.38
C ALA A 424 -6.09 -5.48 13.41
N ALA A 425 -5.02 -6.23 13.19
CA ALA A 425 -3.86 -6.28 14.09
C ALA A 425 -2.67 -5.52 13.48
N TYR A 426 -2.15 -4.56 14.23
CA TYR A 426 -1.10 -3.64 13.79
C TYR A 426 0.24 -4.03 14.41
N VAL A 427 1.32 -3.93 13.63
CA VAL A 427 2.66 -4.25 14.09
C VAL A 427 3.70 -3.26 13.56
N SER A 428 4.65 -2.92 14.42
CA SER A 428 5.90 -2.25 14.05
C SER A 428 7.06 -3.24 14.23
N LEU A 429 7.65 -3.66 13.11
CA LEU A 429 8.87 -4.49 13.08
C LEU A 429 10.03 -3.70 12.47
N LEU A 430 11.24 -3.89 13.01
CA LEU A 430 12.48 -3.35 12.45
C LEU A 430 13.41 -4.47 12.01
N PHE A 431 14.08 -4.30 10.88
CA PHE A 431 14.99 -5.29 10.28
C PHE A 431 16.40 -4.70 10.21
N TYR A 432 17.41 -5.42 10.71
CA TYR A 432 18.82 -5.01 10.75
C TYR A 432 19.73 -5.97 9.97
#